data_AF-A0AAU0ZL79-F1
#
_entry.id   AF-A0AAU0ZL79-F1
#
_cell.length_a   1.000
_cell.length_b   1.000
_cell.length_c   1.000
_cell.angle_alpha   90.00
_cell.angle_beta   90.00
_cell.angle_gamma   90.00
#
_symmetry.space_group_name_H-M   'P 1'
#
loop_
_entity.id
_entity.type
_entity.pdbx_description
1 polymer ?
#
loop_
_entity_poly.entity_id
_entity_poly.type
_entity_poly.pdbx_seq_one_letter_code
_entity_poly.pdbx_strand_id
1 'polypeptide(L)'
;MQLIPCPWCGPREETEFHYGGQAHVEHPADPHALDDEQWAQYIFFRDNPKGPFAERWAHTAGCRRWFNAVRDTVSYEFLTVYPVGSPNPLGTAARERQEATA
;
A
#
# COMPACT_ATOMS: atom_id res chain seq x y z
N MET A 1 16.09 -2.05 -11.22
CA MET A 1 16.03 -0.82 -10.43
C MET A 1 14.82 -0.05 -10.90
N GLN A 2 13.77 0.05 -10.07
CA GLN A 2 12.57 0.83 -10.38
C GLN A 2 12.79 2.31 -10.08
N LEU A 3 12.11 3.16 -10.85
CA LEU A 3 12.10 4.60 -10.65
C LEU A 3 10.76 4.99 -10.02
N ILE A 4 10.77 5.32 -8.73
CA ILE A 4 9.57 5.61 -7.96
C ILE A 4 9.30 7.13 -7.96
N PRO A 5 8.15 7.60 -8.45
CA PRO A 5 7.85 9.03 -8.52
C PRO A 5 7.39 9.56 -7.15
N CYS A 6 8.33 10.01 -6.33
CA CYS A 6 8.01 10.67 -5.06
C CYS A 6 7.20 11.96 -5.32
N PRO A 7 6.01 12.14 -4.72
CA PRO A 7 5.16 13.32 -4.96
C PRO A 7 5.82 14.67 -4.65
N TRP A 8 6.89 14.66 -3.87
CA TRP A 8 7.62 15.87 -3.45
C TRP A 8 9.02 16.00 -4.06
N CYS A 9 9.66 14.88 -4.42
CA CYS A 9 11.06 14.86 -4.88
C CYS A 9 11.23 14.44 -6.34
N GLY A 10 10.14 14.07 -7.01
CA GLY A 10 10.16 13.53 -8.37
C GLY A 10 10.63 12.08 -8.43
N PRO A 11 10.92 11.57 -9.64
CA PRO A 11 11.40 10.21 -9.86
C PRO A 11 12.76 9.96 -9.19
N ARG A 12 12.86 8.88 -8.41
CA ARG A 12 14.07 8.46 -7.68
C ARG A 12 14.25 6.95 -7.68
N GLU A 13 15.46 6.48 -7.44
CA GLU A 13 15.78 5.05 -7.42
C GLU A 13 15.11 4.34 -6.24
N GLU A 14 14.61 3.12 -6.45
CA GLU A 14 13.88 2.31 -5.45
C GLU A 14 14.65 2.14 -4.13
N THR A 15 15.98 2.10 -4.18
CA THR A 15 16.85 1.97 -2.99
C THR A 15 16.80 3.17 -2.05
N GLU A 16 16.29 4.33 -2.50
CA GLU A 16 16.05 5.49 -1.64
C GLU A 16 14.83 5.32 -0.73
N PHE A 17 13.99 4.30 -0.99
CA PHE A 17 12.69 4.13 -0.35
C PHE A 17 12.63 2.89 0.54
N HIS A 18 11.78 2.98 1.55
CA HIS A 18 11.35 1.85 2.37
C HIS A 18 9.94 1.43 1.98
N TYR A 19 9.74 0.12 1.82
CA TYR A 19 8.45 -0.47 1.48
C TYR A 19 7.59 -0.66 2.72
N GLY A 20 6.32 -0.25 2.68
CA GLY A 20 5.39 -0.32 3.82
C GLY A 20 4.21 -1.27 3.66
N GLY A 21 4.23 -2.12 2.64
CA GLY A 21 3.15 -3.08 2.38
C GLY A 21 1.84 -2.41 1.96
N GLN A 22 0.73 -3.10 2.22
CA GLN A 22 -0.63 -2.67 1.84
C GLN A 22 -0.96 -1.25 2.34
N ALA A 23 -1.57 -0.45 1.46
CA ALA A 23 -2.17 0.83 1.81
C ALA A 23 -3.57 0.67 2.42
N HIS A 24 -4.06 1.72 3.09
CA HIS A 24 -5.44 1.78 3.60
C HIS A 24 -5.80 0.75 4.69
N VAL A 25 -4.80 0.19 5.36
CA VAL A 25 -5.03 -0.57 6.61
C VAL A 25 -4.87 0.39 7.78
N GLU A 26 -6.00 0.94 8.22
CA GLU A 26 -6.05 1.88 9.33
C GLU A 26 -5.88 1.16 10.66
N HIS A 27 -5.25 1.83 11.62
CA HIS A 27 -5.21 1.33 12.99
C HIS A 27 -6.63 1.36 13.58
N PRO A 28 -7.09 0.27 14.24
CA PRO A 28 -8.39 0.27 14.90
C PRO A 28 -8.53 1.46 15.84
N ALA A 29 -9.68 2.15 15.78
CA ALA A 29 -9.93 3.32 16.62
C ALA A 29 -9.94 2.95 18.12
N ASP A 30 -10.44 1.75 18.44
CA ASP A 30 -10.37 1.15 19.77
C ASP A 30 -9.94 -0.32 19.68
N PRO A 31 -8.65 -0.64 19.85
CA PRO A 31 -8.16 -2.01 19.84
C PRO A 31 -8.76 -2.90 20.93
N HIS A 32 -9.22 -2.33 22.05
CA HIS A 32 -9.77 -3.11 23.17
C HIS A 32 -11.21 -3.58 22.92
N ALA A 33 -11.88 -3.00 21.92
CA ALA A 33 -13.19 -3.43 21.49
C ALA A 33 -13.15 -4.62 20.51
N LEU A 34 -11.96 -5.00 20.02
CA LEU A 34 -11.79 -6.13 19.11
C LEU A 34 -11.62 -7.44 19.87
N ASP A 35 -12.13 -8.53 19.30
CA ASP A 35 -11.76 -9.87 19.74
C ASP A 35 -10.36 -10.26 19.22
N ASP A 36 -9.82 -11.37 19.75
CA ASP A 36 -8.48 -11.85 19.39
C ASP A 36 -8.34 -12.17 17.89
N GLU A 37 -9.42 -12.61 17.23
CA GLU A 37 -9.40 -12.93 15.80
C GLU A 37 -9.31 -11.65 14.96
N GLN A 38 -10.13 -10.65 15.26
CA GLN A 38 -10.10 -9.33 14.63
C GLN A 38 -8.76 -8.62 14.87
N TRP A 39 -8.22 -8.74 16.07
CA TRP A 39 -6.91 -8.18 16.39
C TRP A 39 -5.78 -8.91 15.64
N ALA A 40 -5.85 -10.24 15.55
CA ALA A 40 -4.91 -11.03 14.75
C ALA A 40 -4.98 -10.65 13.26
N GLN A 41 -6.18 -10.45 12.70
CA GLN A 41 -6.38 -9.93 11.35
C GLN A 41 -5.65 -8.60 11.16
N TYR A 42 -5.79 -7.66 12.09
CA TYR A 42 -5.10 -6.38 12.01
C TYR A 42 -3.57 -6.48 12.14
N ILE A 43 -3.03 -7.31 13.04
CA ILE A 43 -1.58 -7.41 13.23
C ILE A 43 -0.92 -8.18 12.08
N PHE A 44 -1.49 -9.31 11.67
CA PHE A 44 -0.79 -10.30 10.86
C PHE A 44 -1.26 -10.39 9.40
N PHE A 45 -2.48 -9.97 9.07
CA PHE A 45 -3.06 -10.23 7.75
C PHE A 45 -3.04 -8.99 6.86
N ARG A 46 -2.51 -9.13 5.65
CA ARG A 46 -2.53 -8.11 4.59
C ARG A 46 -2.84 -8.77 3.27
N ASP A 47 -3.49 -8.03 2.37
CA ASP A 47 -3.74 -8.50 1.01
C ASP A 47 -2.42 -8.66 0.26
N ASN A 48 -2.33 -9.72 -0.53
CA ASN A 48 -1.19 -10.00 -1.41
C ASN A 48 -1.67 -10.31 -2.85
N PRO A 49 -2.27 -9.32 -3.55
CA PRO A 49 -2.79 -9.54 -4.88
C PRO A 49 -1.68 -9.74 -5.91
N LYS A 50 -1.97 -10.58 -6.90
CA LYS A 50 -1.23 -10.66 -8.15
C LYS A 50 -1.87 -9.69 -9.16
N GLY A 51 -1.18 -8.60 -9.49
CA GLY A 51 -1.67 -7.53 -10.35
C GLY A 51 -1.66 -6.17 -9.64
N PRO A 52 -2.55 -5.23 -10.01
CA PRO A 52 -2.60 -3.90 -9.38
C PRO A 52 -2.79 -3.97 -7.86
N PHE A 53 -1.86 -3.37 -7.12
CA PHE A 53 -1.85 -3.35 -5.66
C PHE A 53 -1.70 -1.94 -5.12
N ALA A 54 -2.60 -1.54 -4.22
CA ALA A 54 -2.47 -0.30 -3.46
C ALA A 54 -1.53 -0.52 -2.27
N GLU A 55 -0.35 0.09 -2.32
CA GLU A 55 0.76 -0.11 -1.38
C GLU A 55 1.34 1.22 -0.88
N ARG A 56 2.20 1.17 0.13
CA ARG A 56 2.81 2.33 0.79
C ARG A 56 4.31 2.36 0.60
N TRP A 57 4.85 3.57 0.44
CA TRP A 57 6.28 3.82 0.33
C TRP A 57 6.67 5.02 1.18
N ALA A 58 7.86 4.94 1.78
CA ALA A 58 8.48 6.05 2.50
C ALA A 58 9.80 6.45 1.83
N HIS A 59 9.97 7.72 1.49
CA HIS A 59 11.20 8.22 0.86
C HIS A 59 12.31 8.44 1.90
N THR A 60 12.80 7.37 2.49
CA THR A 60 13.68 7.37 3.68
C THR A 60 15.02 8.06 3.46
N ALA A 61 15.58 8.01 2.25
CA ALA A 61 16.83 8.70 1.90
C ALA A 61 16.62 10.14 1.38
N GLY A 62 15.37 10.63 1.33
CA GLY A 62 15.02 11.94 0.79
C GLY A 62 14.10 12.73 1.74
N CYS A 63 12.86 13.01 1.31
CA CYS A 63 11.95 13.85 2.09
C CYS A 63 11.40 13.18 3.37
N ARG A 64 11.63 11.87 3.56
CA ARG A 64 11.18 11.04 4.69
C ARG A 64 9.67 10.99 4.87
N ARG A 65 8.90 11.34 3.83
CA ARG A 65 7.43 11.29 3.84
C ARG A 65 6.93 9.95 3.34
N TRP A 66 5.80 9.55 3.90
CA TRP A 66 4.99 8.44 3.41
C TRP A 66 4.07 8.91 2.29
N PHE A 67 3.88 8.07 1.29
CA PHE A 67 2.86 8.19 0.26
C PHE A 67 2.36 6.80 -0.14
N ASN A 68 1.29 6.77 -0.91
CA ASN A 68 0.73 5.55 -1.45
C ASN A 68 1.02 5.45 -2.95
N ALA A 69 1.03 4.23 -3.46
CA ALA A 69 1.13 3.94 -4.88
C ALA A 69 0.18 2.82 -5.27
N VAL A 70 -0.24 2.80 -6.52
CA VAL A 70 -0.73 1.58 -7.15
C VAL A 70 0.37 1.06 -8.06
N ARG A 71 0.84 -0.16 -7.80
CA ARG A 71 1.83 -0.84 -8.62
C ARG A 71 1.30 -2.20 -9.04
N ASP A 72 1.53 -2.59 -10.28
CA ASP A 72 1.27 -3.96 -10.70
C ASP A 72 2.36 -4.89 -10.11
N THR A 73 1.99 -5.84 -9.27
CA THR A 73 2.94 -6.74 -8.59
C THR A 73 3.52 -7.83 -9.50
N VAL A 74 3.09 -7.91 -10.75
CA VAL A 74 3.64 -8.81 -11.77
C VAL A 74 4.65 -8.08 -12.65
N SER A 75 4.29 -6.91 -13.19
CA SER A 75 5.16 -6.14 -14.11
C SER A 75 6.07 -5.14 -13.40
N TYR A 76 5.74 -4.79 -12.15
CA TYR A 76 6.34 -3.72 -11.35
C TYR A 76 6.12 -2.30 -11.90
N GLU A 77 5.17 -2.13 -12.81
CA GLU A 77 4.77 -0.81 -13.30
C GLU A 77 4.01 -0.03 -12.22
N PHE A 78 4.48 1.18 -11.91
CA PHE A 78 3.74 2.14 -11.08
C PHE A 78 2.64 2.79 -11.92
N LEU A 79 1.39 2.42 -11.63
CA LEU A 79 0.20 2.94 -12.32
C LEU A 79 -0.20 4.33 -11.82
N THR A 80 -0.03 4.60 -10.52
CA THR A 80 -0.26 5.93 -9.94
C THR A 80 0.42 6.09 -8.58
N VAL A 81 0.65 7.33 -8.16
CA VAL A 81 1.10 7.71 -6.81
C VAL A 81 0.19 8.78 -6.25
N TYR A 82 -0.08 8.73 -4.95
CA TYR A 82 -1.02 9.64 -4.32
C TYR A 82 -0.71 9.87 -2.82
N PRO A 83 -1.15 11.00 -2.24
CA PRO A 83 -0.90 11.31 -0.84
C PRO A 83 -1.55 10.31 0.13
N VAL A 84 -0.97 10.19 1.32
CA VAL A 84 -1.63 9.52 2.46
C VAL A 84 -2.94 10.22 2.79
N GLY A 85 -3.97 9.46 3.15
CA GLY A 85 -5.31 9.95 3.47
C GLY A 85 -6.19 10.24 2.26
N SER A 86 -5.66 10.15 1.03
CA SER A 86 -6.49 10.17 -0.17
C SER A 86 -7.14 8.80 -0.42
N PRO A 87 -8.36 8.74 -1.01
CA PRO A 87 -9.06 7.48 -1.25
C PRO A 87 -8.26 6.48 -2.11
N ASN A 88 -8.55 5.19 -1.95
CA ASN A 88 -7.94 4.14 -2.77
C ASN A 88 -8.37 4.24 -4.25
N PRO A 89 -7.44 4.47 -5.20
CA PRO A 89 -7.77 4.54 -6.62
C PRO A 89 -8.34 3.23 -7.21
N LEU A 90 -8.07 2.09 -6.59
CA LEU A 90 -8.59 0.79 -7.03
C LEU A 90 -10.02 0.51 -6.55
N GLY A 91 -10.58 1.33 -5.65
CA GLY A 91 -11.88 1.09 -5.04
C GLY A 91 -11.98 -0.26 -4.30
N THR A 92 -13.20 -0.79 -4.16
CA THR A 92 -13.48 -2.12 -3.58
C THR A 92 -13.21 -3.28 -4.55
N ALA A 93 -13.03 -2.99 -5.84
CA ALA A 93 -12.97 -3.99 -6.92
C ALA A 93 -11.74 -4.91 -6.89
N ALA A 94 -10.75 -4.63 -6.03
CA ALA A 94 -9.61 -5.52 -5.80
C ALA A 94 -9.99 -6.73 -4.93
N ARG A 95 -10.86 -6.52 -3.94
CA ARG A 95 -11.28 -7.54 -2.96
C ARG A 95 -12.21 -8.59 -3.59
N GLU A 96 -13.14 -8.14 -4.42
CA GLU A 96 -14.10 -9.00 -5.15
C GLU A 96 -13.41 -9.96 -6.14
N ARG A 97 -12.28 -9.55 -6.75
CA ARG A 97 -11.51 -10.40 -7.66
C ARG A 97 -10.67 -11.45 -6.93
N GLN A 98 -10.18 -11.14 -5.73
CA GLN A 98 -9.44 -12.11 -4.91
C GLN A 98 -10.37 -13.19 -4.35
N GLU A 99 -11.59 -12.83 -3.93
CA GLU A 99 -12.60 -13.79 -3.46
C GLU A 99 -13.14 -14.69 -4.58
N ALA A 100 -13.25 -14.18 -5.82
CA ALA A 100 -13.71 -14.98 -6.96
C ALA A 100 -12.68 -16.00 -7.49
N THR A 101 -11.43 -15.94 -7.01
CA THR A 101 -10.34 -16.83 -7.46
C THR A 101 -9.86 -17.79 -6.35
N ALA A 102 -10.48 -17.74 -5.17
CA ALA A 102 -10.25 -18.64 -4.02
C ALA A 102 -11.32 -19.73 -3.97
#